data_AF-A0A0B6ZXK4-F1
#
_entry.id   AF-A0A0B6ZXK4-F1
#
_cell.length_a   1.000
_cell.length_b   1.000
_cell.length_c   1.000
_cell.angle_alpha   90.00
_cell.angle_beta   90.00
_cell.angle_gamma   90.00
#
_symmetry.space_group_name_H-M   'P 1'
#
loop_
_entity.id
_entity.type
_entity.pdbx_description
1 polymer ?
#
loop_
_entity_poly.entity_id
_entity_poly.type
_entity_poly.pdbx_seq_one_letter_code
_entity_poly.pdbx_strand_id
1 'polypeptide(L)'
;APPTGNALTSRRPLESVVNQAHLQQLMDMGFTHEQATVALNNTSSLEQATEYILTSSFPPAVQNPLARSMDLDMNDEDQMMRAIAMSLGESEVVTPDQSKVKSKDERADDVLDEKQEVEEPLDAAILDGFTRNIFPGCLNLLDILPETVYRVCDLLIVVMNRNGAEWKEETLGILCRDLCELCEEITLYAQEMNIKAMQTSASAKKFATRLHLLSLLAEEMNLVC
;
A
#
# COMPACT_ATOMS: atom_id res chain seq x y z
N ALA A 1 38.93 -14.04 -44.40
CA ALA A 1 39.64 -14.02 -43.10
C ALA A 1 39.68 -12.57 -42.61
N PRO A 2 39.48 -12.32 -41.30
CA PRO A 2 39.32 -10.99 -40.70
C PRO A 2 40.72 -10.32 -40.55
N PRO A 3 40.89 -9.05 -40.07
CA PRO A 3 40.66 -8.72 -38.66
C PRO A 3 40.25 -7.26 -38.33
N THR A 4 39.57 -7.13 -37.19
CA THR A 4 39.69 -6.11 -36.12
C THR A 4 39.95 -4.64 -36.44
N GLY A 5 39.03 -3.79 -35.99
CA GLY A 5 39.26 -2.38 -35.71
C GLY A 5 38.32 -1.91 -34.60
N ASN A 6 38.77 -2.08 -33.36
CA ASN A 6 38.12 -1.49 -32.19
C ASN A 6 38.58 -0.03 -32.05
N ALA A 7 37.69 0.77 -31.47
CA ALA A 7 37.91 2.06 -30.82
C ALA A 7 37.84 3.36 -31.66
N LEU A 8 37.19 4.33 -30.98
CA LEU A 8 37.21 5.78 -31.17
C LEU A 8 36.09 6.37 -32.04
N THR A 9 34.85 6.31 -31.54
CA THR A 9 33.93 7.43 -31.74
C THR A 9 33.92 8.29 -30.48
N SER A 10 34.68 9.39 -30.57
CA SER A 10 34.40 10.60 -29.82
C SER A 10 32.94 10.99 -30.05
N ARG A 11 32.10 10.90 -29.03
CA ARG A 11 30.80 11.56 -29.01
C ARG A 11 30.76 12.47 -27.80
N ARG A 12 30.70 13.76 -28.12
CA ARG A 12 30.40 14.92 -27.28
C ARG A 12 29.32 14.59 -26.23
N PRO A 13 29.30 15.27 -25.07
CA PRO A 13 28.14 15.22 -24.20
C PRO A 13 26.92 15.62 -25.04
N LEU A 14 25.99 14.70 -25.25
CA LEU A 14 24.68 15.02 -25.79
C LEU A 14 24.01 15.83 -24.69
N GLU A 15 24.12 17.15 -24.74
CA GLU A 15 23.16 18.03 -24.05
C GLU A 15 21.79 17.52 -24.45
N SER A 16 21.06 16.97 -23.47
CA SER A 16 19.75 16.37 -23.69
C SER A 16 18.85 17.45 -24.28
N VAL A 17 18.54 17.38 -25.58
CA VAL A 17 17.62 18.28 -26.28
C VAL A 17 16.19 17.93 -25.86
N VAL A 18 15.96 17.95 -24.57
CA VAL A 18 14.67 17.70 -23.96
C VAL A 18 13.95 19.03 -24.00
N ASN A 19 12.79 19.05 -24.64
CA ASN A 19 11.96 20.25 -24.70
C ASN A 19 11.57 20.64 -23.26
N GLN A 20 12.16 21.72 -22.75
CA GLN A 20 11.98 22.15 -21.36
C GLN A 20 10.51 22.47 -21.03
N ALA A 21 9.72 22.90 -22.01
CA ALA A 21 8.29 23.12 -21.80
C ALA A 21 7.54 21.80 -21.54
N HIS A 22 7.89 20.73 -22.26
CA HIS A 22 7.30 19.41 -22.05
C HIS A 22 7.79 18.78 -20.75
N LEU A 23 9.05 19.00 -20.38
CA LEU A 23 9.62 18.52 -19.13
C LEU A 23 8.89 19.13 -17.92
N GLN A 24 8.68 20.44 -17.93
CA GLN A 24 7.94 21.14 -16.88
C GLN A 24 6.49 20.65 -16.80
N GLN A 25 5.83 20.48 -17.95
CA GLN A 25 4.45 19.99 -17.97
C GLN A 25 4.30 18.56 -17.41
N LEU A 26 5.26 17.68 -17.66
CA LEU A 26 5.27 16.33 -17.06
C LEU A 26 5.50 16.39 -15.54
N MET A 27 6.36 17.29 -15.08
CA MET A 27 6.56 17.52 -13.64
C MET A 27 5.31 18.10 -12.97
N ASP A 28 4.61 19.02 -13.63
CA ASP A 28 3.34 19.58 -13.15
C ASP A 28 2.21 18.53 -13.11
N MET A 29 2.28 17.48 -13.95
CA MET A 29 1.41 16.31 -13.90
C MET A 29 1.76 15.31 -12.79
N GLY A 30 2.88 15.52 -12.08
CA GLY A 30 3.32 14.70 -10.94
C GLY A 30 4.38 13.65 -11.25
N PHE A 31 4.96 13.62 -12.45
CA PHE A 31 6.06 12.71 -12.78
C PHE A 31 7.41 13.24 -12.27
N THR A 32 8.33 12.34 -11.89
CA THR A 32 9.66 12.79 -11.42
C THR A 32 10.49 13.34 -12.59
N HIS A 33 11.42 14.24 -12.28
CA HIS A 33 12.31 14.82 -13.28
C HIS A 33 13.09 13.73 -14.06
N GLU A 34 13.50 12.64 -13.39
CA GLU A 34 14.19 11.52 -14.02
C GLU A 34 13.28 10.74 -14.97
N GLN A 35 12.06 10.41 -14.55
CA GLN A 35 11.06 9.74 -15.40
C GLN A 35 10.74 10.58 -16.64
N ALA A 36 10.48 11.87 -16.45
CA ALA A 36 10.17 12.80 -17.53
C ALA A 36 11.33 12.99 -18.51
N THR A 37 12.57 13.07 -18.00
CA THR A 37 13.78 13.17 -18.85
C THR A 37 14.00 11.89 -19.66
N VAL A 38 13.85 10.72 -19.04
CA VAL A 38 14.01 9.43 -19.74
C VAL A 38 12.91 9.26 -20.79
N ALA A 39 11.66 9.57 -20.46
CA ALA A 39 10.55 9.45 -21.39
C ALA A 39 10.70 10.39 -22.59
N LEU A 40 11.06 11.65 -22.38
CA LEU A 40 11.25 12.63 -23.45
C LEU A 40 12.47 12.33 -24.34
N ASN A 41 13.47 11.61 -23.83
CA ASN A 41 14.59 11.15 -24.65
C ASN A 41 14.25 9.92 -25.50
N ASN A 42 13.25 9.11 -25.09
CA ASN A 42 12.84 7.89 -25.79
C ASN A 42 11.61 8.08 -26.68
N THR A 43 11.00 9.26 -26.66
CA THR A 43 9.74 9.55 -27.38
C THR A 43 9.84 10.84 -28.17
N SER A 44 8.90 11.04 -29.09
CA SER A 44 8.90 12.18 -30.03
C SER A 44 7.81 13.23 -29.76
N SER A 45 6.94 12.98 -28.78
CA SER A 45 5.82 13.85 -28.40
C SER A 45 5.52 13.74 -26.90
N LEU A 46 4.82 14.73 -26.35
CA LEU A 46 4.46 14.76 -24.94
C LEU A 46 3.51 13.62 -24.57
N GLU A 47 2.56 13.31 -25.44
CA GLU A 47 1.56 12.25 -25.25
C GLU A 47 2.22 10.87 -25.21
N GLN A 48 3.19 10.63 -26.11
CA GLN A 48 3.99 9.40 -26.08
C GLN A 48 4.87 9.35 -24.83
N ALA A 49 5.43 10.48 -24.37
CA ALA A 49 6.23 10.51 -23.15
C ALA A 49 5.38 10.15 -21.92
N THR A 50 4.14 10.63 -21.86
CA THR A 50 3.19 10.28 -20.79
C THR A 50 2.84 8.80 -20.84
N GLU A 51 2.50 8.27 -22.01
CA GLU A 51 2.22 6.84 -22.19
C GLU A 51 3.45 5.98 -21.82
N TYR A 52 4.65 6.41 -22.20
CA TYR A 52 5.90 5.72 -21.86
C TYR A 52 6.12 5.64 -20.34
N ILE A 53 5.76 6.69 -19.59
CA ILE A 53 5.84 6.69 -18.12
C ILE A 53 4.80 5.78 -17.48
N LEU A 54 3.60 5.72 -18.05
CA LEU A 54 2.50 4.92 -17.51
C LEU A 54 2.61 3.43 -17.84
N THR A 55 3.21 3.09 -18.99
CA THR A 55 3.33 1.71 -19.49
C THR A 55 4.66 1.06 -19.11
N SER A 56 5.72 1.85 -19.02
CA SER A 56 6.99 1.35 -18.47
C SER A 56 6.86 1.37 -16.96
N SER A 57 6.82 0.20 -16.32
CA SER A 57 7.01 0.12 -14.87
C SER A 57 8.41 0.61 -14.55
N PHE A 58 8.58 1.93 -14.34
CA PHE A 58 9.80 2.49 -13.80
C PHE A 58 9.98 1.85 -12.42
N PRO A 59 11.02 1.02 -12.19
CA PRO A 59 11.30 0.59 -10.84
C PRO A 59 11.47 1.86 -9.99
N PRO A 60 10.92 1.91 -8.77
CA PRO A 60 11.02 3.09 -7.93
C PRO A 60 12.50 3.42 -7.83
N ALA A 61 12.86 4.62 -8.30
CA ALA A 61 14.22 5.11 -8.24
C ALA A 61 14.66 5.04 -6.78
N VAL A 62 15.46 4.02 -6.47
CA VAL A 62 16.21 3.96 -5.22
C VAL A 62 17.09 5.19 -5.30
N GLN A 63 16.78 6.17 -4.45
CA GLN A 63 17.59 7.38 -4.27
C GLN A 63 19.00 6.91 -3.90
N ASN A 64 19.87 6.77 -4.90
CA ASN A 64 21.23 6.31 -4.72
C ASN A 64 22.11 7.56 -4.57
N PRO A 65 22.61 7.89 -3.37
CA PRO A 65 23.38 9.11 -3.14
C PRO A 65 24.82 9.05 -3.69
N LEU A 66 25.16 8.02 -4.49
CA LEU A 66 26.54 7.68 -4.86
C LEU A 66 27.11 8.45 -6.06
N ALA A 67 26.72 9.72 -6.23
CA ALA A 67 27.36 10.63 -7.19
C ALA A 67 28.13 11.75 -6.49
N ARG A 68 28.91 11.42 -5.45
CA ARG A 68 30.05 12.23 -4.99
C ARG A 68 31.21 11.33 -4.56
N SER A 69 31.92 10.78 -5.55
CA SER A 69 33.26 10.25 -5.39
C SER A 69 34.26 11.39 -5.21
N MET A 70 34.82 11.55 -4.01
CA MET A 70 36.22 11.94 -3.82
C MET A 70 36.67 11.46 -2.45
N ASP A 71 37.66 10.57 -2.51
CA ASP A 71 38.58 10.09 -1.49
C ASP A 71 38.50 10.67 -0.07
N LEU A 72 38.34 9.77 0.91
CA LEU A 72 39.28 9.50 2.00
C LEU A 72 38.64 8.39 2.85
N ASP A 73 39.35 7.28 3.09
CA ASP A 73 38.96 6.22 4.04
C ASP A 73 38.49 6.86 5.36
N MET A 74 37.18 6.87 5.58
CA MET A 74 36.54 7.34 6.80
C MET A 74 35.67 6.19 7.27
N ASN A 75 36.00 5.67 8.46
CA ASN A 75 35.22 4.65 9.14
C ASN A 75 33.76 5.11 9.22
N ASP A 76 32.78 4.21 9.01
CA ASP A 76 31.34 4.56 8.96
C ASP A 76 30.88 5.36 10.20
N GLU A 77 31.57 5.16 11.33
CA GLU A 77 31.36 5.87 12.58
C GLU A 77 31.76 7.36 12.52
N ASP A 78 32.87 7.70 11.85
CA ASP A 78 33.31 9.08 11.67
C ASP A 78 32.41 9.83 10.69
N GLN A 79 31.87 9.12 9.69
CA GLN A 79 30.90 9.67 8.75
C GLN A 79 29.55 9.93 9.43
N MET A 80 29.10 9.03 10.30
CA MET A 80 27.91 9.23 11.14
C MET A 80 28.10 10.40 12.10
N MET A 81 29.25 10.48 12.77
CA MET A 81 29.54 11.57 13.72
C MET A 81 29.61 12.93 13.02
N ARG A 82 30.22 12.99 11.82
CA ARG A 82 30.24 14.21 11.01
C ARG A 82 28.85 14.57 10.47
N ALA A 83 28.03 13.59 10.09
CA ALA A 83 26.65 13.82 9.66
C ALA A 83 25.78 14.38 10.80
N ILE A 84 25.96 13.88 12.03
CA ILE A 84 25.29 14.41 13.22
C ILE A 84 25.71 15.87 13.47
N ALA A 85 27.01 16.17 13.41
CA ALA A 85 27.52 17.53 13.60
C ALA A 85 27.02 18.52 12.52
N MET A 86 26.95 18.06 11.25
CA MET A 86 26.40 18.87 10.16
C MET A 86 24.88 19.09 10.28
N SER A 87 24.11 18.07 10.69
CA SER A 87 22.67 18.20 10.95
C SER A 87 22.35 19.11 12.14
N LEU A 88 23.26 19.20 13.12
CA LEU A 88 23.16 20.14 14.24
C LEU A 88 23.67 21.55 13.90
N GLY A 89 24.16 21.79 12.68
CA GLY A 89 24.66 23.09 12.24
C GLY A 89 25.97 23.52 12.92
N GLU A 90 26.67 22.61 13.60
CA GLU A 90 27.87 22.92 14.37
C GLU A 90 29.11 22.76 13.49
N SER A 91 29.36 23.77 12.66
CA SER A 91 30.66 23.93 12.01
C SER A 91 31.59 24.70 12.94
N GLU A 92 32.21 24.04 13.92
CA GLU A 92 33.37 24.65 14.58
C GLU A 92 34.57 23.71 14.76
N VAL A 93 35.69 24.31 14.37
CA VAL A 93 37.06 23.86 14.39
C VAL A 93 37.50 23.52 15.82
N VAL A 94 38.02 22.29 15.99
CA VAL A 94 39.07 21.83 16.92
C VAL A 94 39.53 22.82 18.01
N THR A 95 39.37 22.47 19.29
CA THR A 95 40.48 22.28 20.28
C THR A 95 39.95 21.88 21.68
N PRO A 96 40.76 21.18 22.51
CA PRO A 96 40.29 20.58 23.75
C PRO A 96 40.71 21.42 24.97
N ASP A 97 39.79 21.78 25.85
CA ASP A 97 40.08 21.82 27.29
C ASP A 97 38.79 21.88 28.15
N GLN A 98 38.99 21.40 29.36
CA GLN A 98 38.11 21.26 30.52
C GLN A 98 37.02 22.34 30.73
N SER A 99 35.90 21.87 31.30
CA SER A 99 35.33 22.29 32.60
C SER A 99 33.80 22.51 32.59
N LYS A 100 33.20 21.98 33.65
CA LYS A 100 31.79 22.06 34.04
C LYS A 100 31.17 23.45 33.86
N VAL A 101 30.04 23.56 33.15
CA VAL A 101 28.99 24.52 33.50
C VAL A 101 27.62 23.93 33.18
N LYS A 102 26.74 23.91 34.20
CA LYS A 102 25.30 23.73 34.05
C LYS A 102 24.73 24.99 33.37
N SER A 103 24.06 24.82 32.24
CA SER A 103 23.19 25.86 31.68
C SER A 103 21.92 25.18 31.21
N LYS A 104 20.80 25.65 31.77
CA LYS A 104 19.47 25.53 31.20
C LYS A 104 19.55 25.97 29.75
N ASP A 105 19.05 25.16 28.83
CA ASP A 105 18.74 25.66 27.51
C ASP A 105 17.38 25.11 27.08
N GLU A 106 16.46 26.06 26.92
CA GLU A 106 15.10 25.90 26.48
C GLU A 106 15.15 25.55 24.99
N ARG A 107 15.29 24.26 24.67
CA ARG A 107 15.11 23.81 23.28
C ARG A 107 13.62 23.76 23.02
N ALA A 108 13.14 24.83 22.38
CA ALA A 108 11.91 24.86 21.62
C ALA A 108 11.87 23.60 20.74
N ASP A 109 11.08 22.65 21.21
CA ASP A 109 10.71 21.44 20.51
C ASP A 109 9.75 21.90 19.40
N ASP A 110 10.31 22.37 18.27
CA ASP A 110 9.58 22.45 17.00
C ASP A 110 9.36 21.00 16.52
N VAL A 111 8.62 20.23 17.31
CA VAL A 111 7.79 19.16 16.78
C VAL A 111 6.82 19.90 15.87
N LEU A 112 7.01 19.75 14.57
CA LEU A 112 5.93 19.96 13.62
C LEU A 112 4.87 18.92 14.00
N ASP A 113 4.06 19.30 14.99
CA ASP A 113 2.79 18.70 15.36
C ASP A 113 1.94 18.85 14.11
N GLU A 114 2.06 17.87 13.20
CA GLU A 114 1.04 17.58 12.22
C GLU A 114 -0.22 17.35 13.04
N LYS A 115 -0.94 18.44 13.31
CA LYS A 115 -2.24 18.44 13.95
C LYS A 115 -3.13 17.61 13.07
N GLN A 116 -3.14 16.31 13.34
CA GLN A 116 -4.13 15.40 12.87
C GLN A 116 -5.43 15.99 13.42
N GLU A 117 -6.21 16.61 12.54
CA GLU A 117 -7.45 17.23 12.93
C GLU A 117 -8.23 16.17 13.71
N VAL A 118 -8.57 16.51 14.96
CA VAL A 118 -9.34 15.61 15.82
C VAL A 118 -10.73 15.57 15.22
N GLU A 119 -10.94 14.67 14.25
CA GLU A 119 -12.25 14.43 13.66
C GLU A 119 -13.17 13.94 14.79
N GLU A 120 -14.31 14.62 14.93
CA GLU A 120 -15.32 14.20 15.88
C GLU A 120 -15.83 12.80 15.50
N PRO A 121 -15.94 11.87 16.47
CA PRO A 121 -16.50 10.56 16.21
C PRO A 121 -17.89 10.69 15.57
N LEU A 122 -18.15 9.87 14.55
CA LEU A 122 -19.47 9.80 13.92
C LEU A 122 -20.56 9.56 14.97
N ASP A 123 -21.73 10.17 14.75
CA ASP A 123 -22.89 9.98 15.61
C ASP A 123 -23.25 8.49 15.71
N ALA A 124 -23.47 8.03 16.96
CA ALA A 124 -23.82 6.64 17.26
C ALA A 124 -25.07 6.18 16.50
N ALA A 125 -26.03 7.09 16.28
CA ALA A 125 -27.25 6.78 15.52
C ALA A 125 -26.97 6.45 14.05
N ILE A 126 -25.96 7.08 13.44
CA ILE A 126 -25.55 6.79 12.05
C ILE A 126 -24.93 5.40 11.99
N LEU A 127 -24.04 5.08 12.94
CA LEU A 127 -23.41 3.77 13.04
C LEU A 127 -24.43 2.66 13.34
N ASP A 128 -25.45 2.94 14.17
CA ASP A 128 -26.56 2.02 14.40
C ASP A 128 -27.38 1.79 13.13
N GLY A 129 -27.65 2.85 12.36
CA GLY A 129 -28.32 2.74 11.07
C GLY A 129 -27.54 1.87 10.08
N PHE A 130 -26.23 2.07 10.02
CA PHE A 130 -25.32 1.29 9.18
C PHE A 130 -25.30 -0.20 9.58
N THR A 131 -25.08 -0.49 10.86
CA THR A 131 -24.93 -1.87 11.34
C THR A 131 -26.18 -2.74 11.21
N ARG A 132 -27.39 -2.14 11.19
CA ARG A 132 -28.65 -2.87 10.99
C ARG A 132 -28.72 -3.65 9.67
N ASN A 133 -28.13 -3.13 8.60
CA ASN A 133 -28.24 -3.70 7.26
C ASN A 133 -26.90 -4.09 6.65
N ILE A 134 -25.81 -4.01 7.42
CA ILE A 134 -24.47 -4.27 6.91
C ILE A 134 -24.29 -5.74 6.50
N PHE A 135 -24.85 -6.68 7.28
CA PHE A 135 -24.60 -8.10 7.08
C PHE A 135 -25.14 -8.64 5.74
N PRO A 136 -26.40 -8.38 5.34
CA PRO A 136 -26.87 -8.72 4.00
C PRO A 136 -26.04 -8.07 2.88
N GLY A 137 -25.57 -6.83 3.10
CA GLY A 137 -24.69 -6.13 2.17
C GLY A 137 -23.35 -6.84 2.00
N CYS A 138 -22.75 -7.28 3.10
CA CYS A 138 -21.52 -8.09 3.09
C CYS A 138 -21.69 -9.40 2.33
N LEU A 139 -22.80 -10.13 2.54
CA LEU A 139 -23.04 -11.38 1.81
C LEU A 139 -23.22 -11.15 0.31
N ASN A 140 -23.93 -10.08 -0.08
CA ASN A 140 -24.07 -9.72 -1.49
C ASN A 140 -22.72 -9.32 -2.11
N LEU A 141 -21.92 -8.54 -1.37
CA LEU A 141 -20.57 -8.19 -1.81
C LEU A 141 -19.72 -9.44 -2.05
N LEU A 142 -19.79 -10.45 -1.16
CA LEU A 142 -19.07 -11.71 -1.30
C LEU A 142 -19.56 -12.57 -2.47
N ASP A 143 -20.85 -12.51 -2.79
CA ASP A 143 -21.40 -13.19 -3.97
C ASP A 143 -20.84 -12.58 -5.28
N ILE A 144 -20.44 -11.30 -5.26
CA ILE A 144 -19.88 -10.57 -6.42
C ILE A 144 -18.34 -10.63 -6.44
N LEU A 145 -17.70 -10.42 -5.29
CA LEU A 145 -16.24 -10.30 -5.10
C LEU A 145 -15.75 -11.22 -3.96
N PRO A 146 -15.57 -12.53 -4.22
CA PRO A 146 -15.16 -13.50 -3.21
C PRO A 146 -13.79 -13.18 -2.56
N GLU A 147 -12.89 -12.52 -3.27
CA GLU A 147 -11.57 -12.12 -2.76
C GLU A 147 -11.64 -11.13 -1.58
N THR A 148 -12.79 -10.49 -1.37
CA THR A 148 -13.00 -9.55 -0.26
C THR A 148 -13.30 -10.24 1.08
N VAL A 149 -13.36 -11.57 1.12
CA VAL A 149 -13.76 -12.37 2.30
C VAL A 149 -13.03 -12.02 3.60
N TYR A 150 -11.71 -11.79 3.55
CA TYR A 150 -10.94 -11.40 4.73
C TYR A 150 -11.33 -10.00 5.22
N ARG A 151 -11.51 -9.04 4.31
CA ARG A 151 -11.93 -7.68 4.67
C ARG A 151 -13.35 -7.64 5.21
N VAL A 152 -14.23 -8.45 4.64
CA VAL A 152 -15.59 -8.64 5.15
C VAL A 152 -15.57 -9.27 6.53
N CYS A 153 -14.71 -10.27 6.76
CA CYS A 153 -14.51 -10.88 8.07
C CYS A 153 -14.07 -9.85 9.11
N ASP A 154 -13.02 -9.07 8.83
CA ASP A 154 -12.52 -8.01 9.71
C ASP A 154 -13.63 -7.02 10.08
N LEU A 155 -14.37 -6.55 9.06
CA LEU A 155 -15.49 -5.62 9.24
C LEU A 155 -16.58 -6.22 10.14
N LEU A 156 -16.97 -7.47 9.89
CA LEU A 156 -18.00 -8.14 10.69
C LEU A 156 -17.54 -8.35 12.13
N ILE A 157 -16.28 -8.71 12.38
CA ILE A 157 -15.72 -8.82 13.74
C ILE A 157 -15.84 -7.49 14.48
N VAL A 158 -15.47 -6.38 13.83
CA VAL A 158 -15.58 -5.04 14.42
C VAL A 158 -17.04 -4.70 14.74
N VAL A 159 -17.97 -4.98 13.83
CA VAL A 159 -19.41 -4.73 14.04
C VAL A 159 -19.96 -5.62 15.17
N MET A 160 -19.58 -6.89 15.23
CA MET A 160 -20.00 -7.81 16.29
C MET A 160 -19.51 -7.34 17.66
N ASN A 161 -18.26 -6.90 17.75
CA ASN A 161 -17.70 -6.36 18.99
C ASN A 161 -18.41 -5.08 19.45
N ARG A 162 -18.84 -4.23 18.51
CA ARG A 162 -19.61 -3.03 18.80
C ARG A 162 -21.04 -3.34 19.28
N ASN A 163 -21.74 -4.23 18.58
CA ASN A 163 -23.16 -4.48 18.79
C ASN A 163 -23.44 -5.54 19.87
N GLY A 164 -22.44 -6.31 20.26
CA GLY A 164 -22.50 -7.26 21.38
C GLY A 164 -22.88 -8.68 20.97
N ALA A 165 -22.97 -9.54 21.99
CA ALA A 165 -23.09 -11.00 21.82
C ALA A 165 -24.41 -11.43 21.14
N GLU A 166 -25.52 -10.75 21.39
CA GLU A 166 -26.82 -11.06 20.79
C GLU A 166 -26.78 -10.87 19.26
N TRP A 167 -26.25 -9.73 18.80
CA TRP A 167 -26.08 -9.46 17.37
C TRP A 167 -25.12 -10.46 16.72
N LYS A 168 -24.05 -10.84 17.43
CA LYS A 168 -23.10 -11.85 16.99
C LYS A 168 -23.78 -13.21 16.78
N GLU A 169 -24.53 -13.68 17.78
CA GLU A 169 -25.24 -14.95 17.73
C GLU A 169 -26.31 -14.95 16.63
N GLU A 170 -27.07 -13.87 16.51
CA GLU A 170 -28.05 -13.69 15.44
C GLU A 170 -27.39 -13.77 14.06
N THR A 171 -26.28 -13.03 13.86
CA THR A 171 -25.57 -12.99 12.57
C THR A 171 -24.98 -14.36 12.19
N LEU A 172 -24.35 -15.06 13.14
CA LEU A 172 -23.85 -16.42 12.92
C LEU A 172 -25.00 -17.40 12.65
N GLY A 173 -26.12 -17.27 13.37
CA GLY A 173 -27.31 -18.08 13.14
C GLY A 173 -27.90 -17.89 11.75
N ILE A 174 -27.93 -16.65 11.24
CA ILE A 174 -28.36 -16.36 9.87
C ILE A 174 -27.37 -16.95 8.86
N LEU A 175 -26.07 -16.76 9.06
CA LEU A 175 -25.03 -17.33 8.18
C LEU A 175 -25.12 -18.85 8.07
N CYS A 176 -25.26 -19.54 9.21
CA CYS A 176 -25.40 -21.00 9.24
C CYS A 176 -26.66 -21.48 8.54
N ARG A 177 -27.79 -20.78 8.75
CA ARG A 177 -29.06 -21.13 8.08
C ARG A 177 -28.95 -20.99 6.57
N ASP A 178 -28.38 -19.90 6.10
CA ASP A 178 -28.15 -19.64 4.69
C ASP A 178 -27.23 -20.69 4.06
N LEU A 179 -26.17 -21.11 4.77
CA LEU A 179 -25.32 -22.22 4.33
C LEU A 179 -26.09 -23.55 4.24
N CYS A 180 -27.00 -23.84 5.16
CA CYS A 180 -27.87 -25.02 5.07
C CYS A 180 -28.76 -24.97 3.82
N GLU A 181 -29.41 -23.84 3.55
CA GLU A 181 -30.26 -23.66 2.36
C GLU A 181 -29.46 -23.85 1.06
N LEU A 182 -28.28 -23.25 0.96
CA LEU A 182 -27.38 -23.43 -0.17
C LEU A 182 -26.90 -24.89 -0.32
N CYS A 183 -26.64 -25.57 0.81
CA CYS A 183 -26.22 -26.97 0.81
C CYS A 183 -27.35 -27.91 0.32
N GLU A 184 -28.59 -27.65 0.70
CA GLU A 184 -29.76 -28.40 0.21
C GLU A 184 -29.91 -28.28 -1.31
N GLU A 185 -29.74 -27.08 -1.86
CA GLU A 185 -29.74 -26.86 -3.31
C GLU A 185 -28.60 -27.63 -4.02
N ILE A 186 -27.39 -27.60 -3.46
CA ILE A 186 -26.22 -28.32 -4.00
C ILE A 186 -26.46 -29.84 -3.93
N THR A 187 -27.09 -30.31 -2.86
CA THR A 187 -27.39 -31.74 -2.64
C THR A 187 -28.33 -32.28 -3.70
N LEU A 188 -29.27 -31.48 -4.22
CA LEU A 188 -30.14 -31.89 -5.32
C LEU A 188 -29.34 -32.27 -6.58
N TYR A 189 -28.35 -31.46 -6.97
CA TYR A 189 -27.49 -31.80 -8.11
C TYR A 189 -26.63 -33.05 -7.86
N ALA A 190 -26.20 -33.26 -6.61
CA ALA A 190 -25.43 -34.44 -6.23
C ALA A 190 -26.27 -35.72 -6.33
N GLN A 191 -27.54 -35.68 -5.94
CA GLN A 191 -28.48 -36.81 -6.07
C GLN A 191 -28.74 -37.18 -7.53
N GLU A 192 -28.78 -36.19 -8.42
CA GLU A 192 -28.88 -36.38 -9.88
C GLU A 192 -27.56 -36.82 -10.54
N MET A 193 -26.48 -36.98 -9.76
CA MET A 193 -25.11 -37.25 -10.25
C MET A 193 -24.62 -36.18 -11.25
N ASN A 194 -25.18 -34.97 -11.17
CA ASN A 194 -24.91 -33.87 -12.09
C ASN A 194 -23.82 -32.93 -11.57
N ILE A 195 -22.62 -33.49 -11.40
CA ILE A 195 -21.46 -32.80 -10.80
C ILE A 195 -21.07 -31.53 -11.58
N LYS A 196 -21.22 -31.53 -12.91
CA LYS A 196 -20.89 -30.36 -13.75
C LYS A 196 -21.84 -29.18 -13.49
N ALA A 197 -23.14 -29.44 -13.40
CA ALA A 197 -24.12 -28.41 -13.06
C ALA A 197 -23.88 -27.89 -11.64
N MET A 198 -23.60 -28.78 -10.70
CA MET A 198 -23.25 -28.43 -9.32
C MET A 198 -22.08 -27.45 -9.25
N GLN A 199 -20.94 -27.77 -9.89
CA GLN A 199 -19.72 -26.93 -9.88
C GLN A 199 -19.90 -25.56 -10.52
N THR A 200 -20.82 -25.43 -11.49
CA THR A 200 -21.05 -24.19 -12.23
C THR A 200 -22.22 -23.37 -11.67
N SER A 201 -23.03 -23.98 -10.78
CA SER A 201 -24.16 -23.32 -10.14
C SER A 201 -23.74 -22.10 -9.32
N ALA A 202 -24.63 -21.10 -9.28
CA ALA A 202 -24.43 -19.95 -8.42
C ALA A 202 -24.39 -20.38 -6.94
N SER A 203 -25.26 -21.31 -6.54
CA SER A 203 -25.39 -21.80 -5.16
C SER A 203 -24.09 -22.42 -4.65
N ALA A 204 -23.39 -23.22 -5.46
CA ALA A 204 -22.09 -23.79 -5.08
C ALA A 204 -21.02 -22.72 -4.86
N LYS A 205 -20.97 -21.69 -5.71
CA LYS A 205 -20.03 -20.57 -5.55
C LYS A 205 -20.32 -19.78 -4.29
N LYS A 206 -21.59 -19.42 -4.06
CA LYS A 206 -22.04 -18.72 -2.85
C LYS A 206 -21.71 -19.53 -1.59
N PHE A 207 -22.03 -20.82 -1.61
CA PHE A 207 -21.75 -21.73 -0.50
C PHE A 207 -20.26 -21.76 -0.18
N ALA A 208 -19.39 -21.92 -1.18
CA ALA A 208 -17.94 -21.94 -0.96
C ALA A 208 -17.43 -20.65 -0.30
N THR A 209 -17.84 -19.49 -0.80
CA THR A 209 -17.41 -18.20 -0.24
C THR A 209 -17.95 -17.97 1.18
N ARG A 210 -19.23 -18.29 1.42
CA ARG A 210 -19.87 -18.09 2.73
C ARG A 210 -19.37 -19.09 3.77
N LEU A 211 -19.03 -20.31 3.36
CA LEU A 211 -18.40 -21.32 4.23
C LEU A 211 -16.99 -20.88 4.62
N HIS A 212 -16.25 -20.28 3.68
CA HIS A 212 -14.95 -19.70 3.98
C HIS A 212 -15.07 -18.55 4.99
N LEU A 213 -16.05 -17.64 4.82
CA LEU A 213 -16.35 -16.60 5.80
C LEU A 213 -16.64 -17.19 7.18
N LEU A 214 -17.52 -18.19 7.27
CA LEU A 214 -17.84 -18.84 8.54
C LEU A 214 -16.60 -19.43 9.20
N SER A 215 -15.71 -20.04 8.41
CA SER A 215 -14.45 -20.62 8.91
C SER A 215 -13.55 -19.54 9.53
N LEU A 216 -13.39 -18.40 8.86
CA LEU A 216 -12.60 -17.28 9.37
C LEU A 216 -13.22 -16.69 10.65
N LEU A 217 -14.53 -16.47 10.65
CA LEU A 217 -15.24 -15.96 11.82
C LEU A 217 -15.11 -16.90 13.01
N ALA A 218 -15.17 -18.22 12.79
CA ALA A 218 -15.03 -19.21 13.85
C ALA A 218 -13.61 -19.24 14.44
N GLU A 219 -12.59 -19.13 13.60
CA GLU A 219 -11.19 -19.05 14.02
C GLU A 219 -10.94 -17.80 14.87
N GLU A 220 -11.33 -16.62 14.38
CA GLU A 220 -11.13 -15.35 15.08
C GLU A 220 -11.93 -15.24 16.38
N MET A 221 -13.11 -15.86 16.44
CA MET A 221 -13.95 -15.85 17.64
C MET A 221 -13.60 -16.94 18.66
N ASN A 222 -12.60 -17.80 18.38
CA ASN A 222 -12.33 -19.00 19.16
C ASN A 222 -13.60 -19.81 19.45
N LEU A 223 -14.50 -19.94 18.47
CA LEU A 223 -15.70 -20.76 18.64
C LEU A 223 -15.23 -22.21 18.81
N VAL A 224 -15.32 -22.72 20.04
CA VAL A 224 -15.03 -24.12 20.31
C VAL A 224 -16.13 -24.93 19.65
N CYS A 225 -15.77 -25.63 18.57
CA CYS A 225 -16.67 -26.48 17.80
C CYS A 225 -17.21 -27.66 18.63
#